data_AF-A0A836SGH1-F1
#
_entry.id   AF-A0A836SGH1-F1
#
_cell.length_a   1.000
_cell.length_b   1.000
_cell.length_c   1.000
_cell.angle_alpha   90.00
_cell.angle_beta   90.00
_cell.angle_gamma   90.00
#
_symmetry.space_group_name_H-M   'P 1'
#
loop_
_entity.id
_entity.type
_entity.pdbx_description
1 polymer ?
#
loop_
_entity_poly.entity_id
_entity_poly.type
_entity_poly.pdbx_seq_one_letter_code
_entity_poly.pdbx_strand_id
1 'polypeptide(L)' 'DPSKISPIIDEVIAKNPDNVAKFKAGNTKLLGFFVGQVLKATGGKANPKVVNELVSEKLK' A
#
# COMPACT_ATOMS: atom_id res chain seq x y z
N ASP A 1 8.55 12.23 3.88
CA ASP A 1 9.67 11.33 3.54
C ASP A 1 9.17 9.93 3.21
N PRO A 2 9.55 9.36 2.06
CA PRO A 2 9.22 7.98 1.71
C PRO A 2 9.69 6.99 2.77
N SER A 3 10.80 7.29 3.48
CA SER A 3 11.34 6.47 4.57
C SER A 3 10.39 6.27 5.76
N LYS A 4 9.40 7.15 5.97
CA LYS A 4 8.37 6.98 7.02
C LYS A 4 7.15 6.20 6.54
N ILE A 5 6.96 6.10 5.23
CA ILE A 5 5.80 5.46 4.60
C ILE A 5 6.08 3.99 4.34
N SER A 6 7.31 3.63 3.95
CA SER A 6 7.72 2.22 3.74
C SER A 6 7.35 1.28 4.90
N PRO A 7 7.67 1.57 6.19
CA PRO A 7 7.30 0.67 7.28
C PRO A 7 5.77 0.55 7.46
N ILE A 8 5.01 1.62 7.16
CA ILE A 8 3.54 1.60 7.21
C ILE A 8 3.00 0.71 6.08
N ILE A 9 3.59 0.80 4.88
CA ILE A 9 3.22 -0.06 3.75
C ILE A 9 3.47 -1.53 4.10
N ASP A 10 4.65 -1.87 4.63
CA ASP A 10 4.97 -3.23 5.07
C ASP A 10 3.96 -3.73 6.12
N GLU A 11 3.59 -2.89 7.09
CA GLU A 11 2.60 -3.27 8.11
C GLU A 11 1.21 -3.49 7.51
N VAL A 12 0.75 -2.64 6.59
CA VAL A 12 -0.54 -2.79 5.91
C VAL A 12 -0.56 -4.06 5.05
N ILE A 13 0.52 -4.34 4.32
CA ILE A 13 0.68 -5.55 3.50
C ILE A 13 0.67 -6.80 4.40
N ALA A 14 1.45 -6.79 5.48
CA ALA A 14 1.52 -7.90 6.44
C ALA A 14 0.18 -8.15 7.15
N LYS A 15 -0.62 -7.11 7.39
CA LYS A 15 -1.98 -7.21 7.94
C LYS A 15 -3.02 -7.71 6.93
N ASN A 16 -2.70 -7.73 5.64
CA ASN A 16 -3.64 -8.06 4.57
C ASN A 16 -3.08 -9.10 3.57
N PRO A 17 -2.58 -10.26 4.04
CA PRO A 17 -1.95 -11.25 3.17
C PRO A 17 -2.88 -11.78 2.08
N ASP A 18 -4.17 -11.96 2.37
CA ASP A 18 -5.18 -12.39 1.38
C ASP A 18 -5.34 -11.40 0.23
N ASN A 19 -5.26 -10.10 0.53
CA ASN A 19 -5.35 -9.06 -0.50
C ASN A 19 -4.08 -9.01 -1.34
N VAL A 20 -2.91 -9.26 -0.74
CA VAL A 20 -1.66 -9.39 -1.50
C VAL A 20 -1.74 -10.57 -2.45
N ALA A 21 -2.23 -11.73 -2.00
CA ALA A 21 -2.41 -12.91 -2.83
C ALA A 21 -3.37 -12.64 -4.00
N LYS A 22 -4.51 -11.98 -3.74
CA LYS A 22 -5.47 -11.58 -4.79
C LYS A 22 -4.88 -10.56 -5.75
N PHE A 23 -4.06 -9.62 -5.28
CA PHE A 23 -3.38 -8.65 -6.15
C PHE A 23 -2.40 -9.38 -7.07
N LYS A 24 -1.60 -10.30 -6.53
CA LYS A 24 -0.68 -11.16 -7.30
C LYS A 24 -1.43 -12.08 -8.27
N ALA A 25 -2.67 -12.47 -7.96
CA ALA A 25 -3.56 -13.19 -8.87
C ALA A 25 -4.15 -12.31 -10.00
N GLY A 26 -3.74 -11.04 -10.11
CA GLY A 26 -4.17 -10.11 -11.16
C GLY A 26 -5.26 -9.12 -10.74
N ASN A 27 -5.66 -9.10 -9.46
CA ASN A 27 -6.67 -8.16 -8.99
C ASN A 27 -6.07 -6.78 -8.67
N THR A 28 -5.88 -5.98 -9.71
CA THR A 28 -5.31 -4.62 -9.65
C THR A 28 -6.16 -3.64 -8.83
N LYS A 29 -7.44 -3.93 -8.57
CA LYS A 29 -8.30 -3.10 -7.71
C LYS A 29 -7.79 -2.99 -6.27
N LEU A 30 -7.01 -3.98 -5.81
CA LEU A 30 -6.47 -3.98 -4.46
C LEU A 30 -5.37 -2.94 -4.27
N LEU A 31 -4.72 -2.49 -5.35
CA LEU A 31 -3.74 -1.41 -5.27
C LEU A 31 -4.38 -0.15 -4.65
N GLY A 32 -5.56 0.25 -5.13
CA GLY A 32 -6.32 1.38 -4.56
C GLY A 32 -6.73 1.17 -3.10
N PHE A 33 -7.04 -0.06 -2.71
CA PHE A 33 -7.32 -0.41 -1.31
C PHE A 33 -6.09 -0.19 -0.41
N PHE A 34 -4.93 -0.70 -0.83
CA PHE A 34 -3.67 -0.54 -0.09
C PHE A 34 -3.25 0.93 0.00
N VAL A 35 -3.37 1.68 -1.09
CA VAL A 35 -3.11 3.13 -1.10
C VAL A 35 -4.00 3.85 -0.10
N GLY A 36 -5.30 3.56 -0.07
CA GLY A 36 -6.23 4.13 0.89
C GLY A 36 -5.90 3.77 2.34
N GLN A 37 -5.51 2.52 2.61
CA GLN A 37 -5.09 2.09 3.95
C GLN A 37 -3.83 2.83 4.43
N VAL A 38 -2.84 3.01 3.55
CA VAL A 38 -1.60 3.72 3.88
C VAL A 38 -1.84 5.22 4.09
N LEU A 39 -2.68 5.85 3.25
CA LEU A 39 -3.11 7.24 3.44
C LEU A 39 -3.83 7.42 4.77
N LYS A 40 -4.70 6.48 5.15
CA LYS A 40 -5.39 6.51 6.43
C LYS A 40 -4.43 6.33 7.61
N ALA A 41 -3.50 5.39 7.54
CA ALA A 41 -2.50 5.13 8.57
C ALA A 41 -1.52 6.30 8.75
N THR A 42 -1.22 7.03 7.67
CA THR A 42 -0.40 8.25 7.71
C THR A 42 -1.19 9.50 8.14
N GLY A 43 -2.49 9.38 8.41
CA GLY A 43 -3.37 10.49 8.78
C GLY A 43 -3.55 11.52 7.66
N GLY A 44 -3.49 11.09 6.39
CA GLY A 44 -3.55 11.96 5.22
C GLY A 44 -2.28 12.78 4.96
N LYS A 45 -1.21 12.55 5.71
CA LYS A 45 0.06 13.29 5.54
C LYS A 45 0.91 12.76 4.39
N ALA A 46 0.65 11.56 3.91
CA ALA A 46 1.39 10.97 2.81
C ALA A 46 0.86 11.42 1.44
N ASN A 47 1.76 11.62 0.49
CA ASN A 47 1.40 12.00 -0.87
C ASN A 47 0.81 10.78 -1.61
N PRO A 48 -0.44 10.87 -2.14
CA PRO A 48 -1.10 9.76 -2.82
C PRO A 48 -0.32 9.20 -4.01
N LYS A 49 0.40 10.04 -4.78
CA LYS A 49 1.24 9.57 -5.89
C LYS A 49 2.39 8.70 -5.40
N VAL A 50 3.10 9.17 -4.37
CA VAL A 50 4.25 8.46 -3.79
C VAL A 50 3.80 7.15 -3.14
N VAL A 51 2.69 7.18 -2.40
CA VAL A 51 2.11 5.98 -1.79
C VAL A 51 1.73 4.95 -2.85
N ASN A 52 1.07 5.38 -3.92
CA ASN A 52 0.69 4.50 -5.03
C ASN A 52 1.88 3.83 -5.69
N GLU A 53 2.96 4.59 -5.94
CA GLU A 53 4.19 4.06 -6.53
C GLU A 53 4.87 3.05 -5.61
N LEU A 54 5.06 3.40 -4.33
CA LEU A 54 5.70 2.52 -3.34
C LEU A 54 4.89 1.25 -3.07
N VAL A 55 3.56 1.35 -2.98
CA VAL A 55 2.66 0.21 -2.80
C VAL A 55 2.71 -0.70 -4.03
N SER A 56 2.68 -0.13 -5.23
CA SER A 56 2.81 -0.89 -6.49
C SER A 56 4.15 -1.61 -6.57
N GLU A 57 5.25 -0.94 -6.22
CA GLU A 57 6.59 -1.56 -6.18
C GLU A 57 6.68 -2.69 -5.15
N LYS A 58 6.08 -2.52 -3.96
CA LYS A 58 6.07 -3.55 -2.91
C LYS A 58 5.19 -4.76 -3.22
N LEU A 59 4.15 -4.57 -4.04
CA LEU A 59 3.19 -5.61 -4.37
C LEU A 59 3.51 -6.37 -5.67
N LYS A 60 4.31 -5.77 -6.57
CA LYS A 60 4.94 -6.48 -7.71
C LYS A 60 5.89 -7.57 -7.21
#